data_AF-A0A7X7UIF4-F1
#
_entry.id   AF-A0A7X7UIF4-F1
#
_cell.length_a   1.000
_cell.length_b   1.000
_cell.length_c   1.000
_cell.angle_alpha   90.00
_cell.angle_beta   90.00
_cell.angle_gamma   90.00
#
_symmetry.space_group_name_H-M   'P 1'
#
loop_
_entity.id
_entity.type
_entity.pdbx_description
1 polymer ?
#
loop_
_entity_poly.entity_id
_entity_poly.type
_entity_poly.pdbx_seq_one_letter_code
_entity_poly.pdbx_strand_id
1 'polypeptide(L)'
;MRILLVVPNIATRNGLHYPHGLGALAAGLAAAGHEPVVSLPQEMLTRESWRLELRAAAPDWLACGFSSHQWPFARQLMAWAREAGVPVLAGGVHATFAPEEILAAAVCDGVCVGEGEGALLDLAGGKPLTAIANVQTGTDRPALRPLLTDLDALPIYDRRHFPMAEILRVNGGELTALAGRGCPYPCTYCCNEGWRRLYSGEPWVRWRSVSHLLAELDCLCGRYAVDSLYFEDDIFTLNREFLEEFLREFPSRFALPFRVYARIGAISRDDLRRLRAAGLWMVNVGVEHGDPRIRAEVLGRQMSNAQITEFFDWCRELGIVTRAFHILGVPGETPETAQATRDLCAATLPDQIQVSLFEPYPGTKLAERCRVEKLHRGVARPTYFSAEPALELPGFPSDRQRETYRAFCAAIPELEERALRRALAAARRGEVDLVERWAPELVRRTGAEPVVPQRARIGRETKFALFAHPRSEIAYELPPGRYRFFAALALDPRCYEWDGHGVRFLVRAGDETCLDRALNPWRRVEDRGWHEVAADFRLAEKGSLRLLTAPESGDDLTALWALWGHPHLTRSDG
;
A
#
# COMPACT_ATOMS: atom_id res chain seq x y z
N MET A 1 25.54 -22.55 -13.28
CA MET A 1 24.13 -22.98 -13.31
C MET A 1 23.27 -21.75 -13.48
N ARG A 2 22.34 -21.80 -14.42
CA ARG A 2 21.34 -20.77 -14.66
C ARG A 2 20.03 -21.18 -14.00
N ILE A 3 19.51 -20.35 -13.11
CA ILE A 3 18.28 -20.66 -12.36
C ILE A 3 17.24 -19.59 -12.65
N LEU A 4 16.08 -20.01 -13.16
CA LEU A 4 14.92 -19.13 -13.34
C LEU A 4 14.15 -19.03 -12.03
N LEU A 5 14.19 -17.85 -11.41
CA LEU A 5 13.45 -17.49 -10.21
C LEU A 5 12.09 -16.90 -10.61
N VAL A 6 11.02 -17.52 -10.16
CA VAL A 6 9.65 -17.15 -10.55
C VAL A 6 8.83 -16.81 -9.31
N VAL A 7 8.13 -15.68 -9.34
CA VAL A 7 6.99 -15.41 -8.45
C VAL A 7 5.80 -15.02 -9.34
N PRO A 8 4.71 -15.82 -9.36
CA PRO A 8 3.51 -15.45 -10.09
C PRO A 8 2.79 -14.31 -9.38
N ASN A 9 3.09 -13.08 -9.76
CA ASN A 9 2.48 -11.88 -9.22
C ASN A 9 1.18 -11.55 -9.97
N ILE A 10 0.28 -12.53 -10.03
CA ILE A 10 -1.00 -12.49 -10.73
C ILE A 10 -2.11 -12.22 -9.70
N ALA A 11 -3.10 -11.40 -10.07
CA ALA A 11 -4.27 -11.07 -9.23
C ALA A 11 -3.92 -10.36 -7.90
N THR A 12 -2.78 -9.68 -7.86
CA THR A 12 -2.36 -8.84 -6.73
C THR A 12 -2.83 -7.40 -6.93
N ARG A 13 -3.21 -6.73 -5.84
CA ARG A 13 -3.69 -5.33 -5.88
C ARG A 13 -2.58 -4.31 -6.08
N ASN A 14 -1.34 -4.67 -5.73
CA ASN A 14 -0.20 -3.75 -5.71
C ASN A 14 0.54 -3.68 -7.05
N GLY A 15 0.11 -4.45 -8.07
CA GLY A 15 0.81 -4.51 -9.35
C GLY A 15 2.23 -5.04 -9.22
N LEU A 16 3.09 -4.64 -10.17
CA LEU A 16 4.50 -5.04 -10.24
C LEU A 16 5.29 -4.44 -9.07
N HIS A 17 5.79 -5.29 -8.18
CA HIS A 17 6.59 -4.91 -7.02
C HIS A 17 7.89 -5.72 -6.94
N TYR A 18 8.85 -5.27 -6.13
CA TYR A 18 10.12 -5.95 -5.91
C TYR A 18 9.98 -7.05 -4.84
N PRO A 19 10.08 -8.35 -5.18
CA PRO A 19 9.96 -9.43 -4.20
C PRO A 19 11.26 -9.62 -3.41
N HIS A 20 11.32 -9.09 -2.19
CA HIS A 20 12.53 -9.12 -1.34
C HIS A 20 13.15 -10.52 -1.17
N GLY A 21 12.34 -11.57 -1.02
CA GLY A 21 12.82 -12.95 -0.92
C GLY A 21 13.57 -13.41 -2.18
N LEU A 22 13.02 -13.14 -3.37
CA LEU A 22 13.68 -13.43 -4.64
C LEU A 22 14.93 -12.57 -4.85
N GLY A 23 14.89 -11.32 -4.39
CA GLY A 23 16.06 -10.44 -4.33
C GLY A 23 17.23 -11.06 -3.59
N ALA A 24 16.97 -11.61 -2.40
CA ALA A 24 17.99 -12.30 -1.61
C ALA A 24 18.52 -13.56 -2.31
N LEU A 25 17.64 -14.37 -2.90
CA LEU A 25 18.03 -15.57 -3.65
C LEU A 25 18.89 -15.22 -4.87
N ALA A 26 18.49 -14.22 -5.66
CA ALA A 26 19.22 -13.77 -6.83
C ALA A 26 20.61 -13.23 -6.44
N ALA A 27 20.68 -12.40 -5.40
CA ALA A 27 21.94 -11.84 -4.91
C ALA A 27 22.89 -12.93 -4.42
N GLY A 28 22.39 -13.91 -3.67
CA GLY A 28 23.18 -15.05 -3.19
C GLY A 28 23.72 -15.91 -4.34
N LEU A 29 22.88 -16.24 -5.33
CA LEU A 29 23.28 -16.99 -6.52
C LEU A 29 24.34 -16.25 -7.33
N ALA A 30 24.14 -14.96 -7.60
CA ALA A 30 25.09 -14.14 -8.35
C ALA A 30 26.44 -14.04 -7.63
N ALA A 31 26.43 -13.83 -6.31
CA ALA A 31 27.66 -13.78 -5.50
C ALA A 31 28.43 -15.11 -5.51
N ALA A 32 27.74 -16.25 -5.66
CA ALA A 32 28.34 -17.57 -5.80
C ALA A 32 28.74 -17.92 -7.26
N GLY A 33 28.61 -16.99 -8.22
CA GLY A 33 28.99 -17.19 -9.62
C GLY A 33 27.96 -17.95 -10.46
N HIS A 34 26.70 -18.02 -10.00
CA HIS A 34 25.58 -18.58 -10.75
C HIS A 34 24.79 -17.47 -11.47
N GLU A 35 23.95 -17.84 -12.44
CA GLU A 35 23.20 -16.89 -13.27
C GLU A 35 21.71 -16.89 -12.87
N PRO A 36 21.27 -15.98 -11.99
CA PRO A 36 19.86 -15.82 -11.69
C PRO A 36 19.14 -15.11 -12.85
N VAL A 37 18.06 -15.71 -13.33
CA VAL A 37 17.10 -15.09 -14.25
C VAL A 37 15.80 -14.88 -13.49
N VAL A 38 15.18 -13.72 -13.59
CA VAL A 38 13.96 -13.41 -12.84
C VAL A 38 12.77 -13.30 -13.78
N SER A 39 11.67 -13.94 -13.42
CA SER A 39 10.37 -13.80 -14.07
C SER A 39 9.30 -13.43 -13.04
N LEU A 40 8.55 -12.36 -13.34
CA LEU A 40 7.46 -11.85 -12.50
C LEU A 40 6.16 -11.74 -13.30
N PRO A 41 5.50 -12.86 -13.66
CA PRO A 41 4.27 -12.80 -14.43
C PRO A 41 3.21 -11.93 -13.73
N GLN A 42 2.72 -10.91 -14.43
CA GLN A 42 1.67 -9.99 -13.95
C GLN A 42 0.27 -10.42 -14.38
N GLU A 43 0.19 -11.22 -15.43
CA GLU A 43 -1.04 -11.67 -16.06
C GLU A 43 -1.03 -13.19 -16.23
N MET A 44 -2.20 -13.74 -16.52
CA MET A 44 -2.35 -15.16 -16.84
C MET A 44 -1.58 -15.50 -18.11
N LEU A 45 -0.48 -16.24 -17.97
CA LEU A 45 0.28 -16.73 -19.11
C LEU A 45 -0.45 -17.89 -19.78
N THR A 46 -0.27 -18.00 -21.09
CA THR A 46 -0.62 -19.21 -21.82
C THR A 46 0.51 -20.21 -21.72
N ARG A 47 0.20 -21.49 -21.97
CA ARG A 47 1.22 -22.54 -22.05
C ARG A 47 2.30 -22.22 -23.08
N GLU A 48 1.91 -21.60 -24.20
CA GLU A 48 2.81 -21.25 -25.29
C GLU A 48 3.72 -20.08 -24.93
N SER A 49 3.18 -19.00 -24.34
CA SER A 49 4.00 -17.86 -23.92
C SER A 49 4.99 -18.27 -22.84
N TRP A 50 4.54 -19.10 -21.88
CA TRP A 50 5.42 -19.63 -20.85
C TRP A 50 6.53 -20.53 -21.42
N ARG A 51 6.20 -21.38 -22.40
CA ARG A 51 7.23 -22.20 -23.08
C ARG A 51 8.26 -21.35 -23.82
N LEU A 52 7.84 -20.24 -24.43
CA LEU A 52 8.76 -19.29 -25.07
C LEU A 52 9.68 -18.63 -24.05
N GLU A 53 9.14 -18.23 -22.89
CA GLU A 53 9.92 -17.65 -21.81
C GLU A 53 10.95 -18.64 -21.24
N LEU A 54 10.54 -19.89 -20.98
CA LEU A 54 11.45 -20.95 -20.55
C LEU A 54 12.56 -21.20 -21.57
N ARG A 55 12.25 -21.17 -22.87
CA ARG A 55 13.26 -21.32 -23.94
C ARG A 55 14.22 -20.15 -24.00
N ALA A 56 13.72 -18.92 -23.85
CA ALA A 56 14.53 -17.72 -23.86
C ALA A 56 15.47 -17.66 -22.64
N ALA A 57 14.96 -18.05 -21.46
CA ALA A 57 15.76 -18.17 -20.25
C ALA A 57 16.75 -19.33 -20.33
N ALA A 58 16.38 -20.45 -20.97
CA ALA A 58 17.16 -21.70 -21.01
C ALA A 58 17.70 -22.11 -19.62
N PRO A 59 16.83 -22.25 -18.59
CA PRO A 59 17.27 -22.53 -17.23
C PRO A 59 17.67 -23.99 -17.02
N ASP A 60 18.68 -24.22 -16.18
CA ASP A 60 18.98 -25.55 -15.64
C ASP A 60 17.93 -25.98 -14.61
N TRP A 61 17.40 -25.00 -13.85
CA TRP A 61 16.34 -25.20 -12.85
C TRP A 61 15.37 -24.03 -12.83
N LEU A 62 14.10 -24.33 -12.53
CA LEU A 62 13.12 -23.33 -12.13
C LEU A 62 12.94 -23.39 -10.61
N ALA A 63 13.08 -22.25 -9.93
CA ALA A 63 12.70 -22.09 -8.52
C ALA A 63 11.45 -21.20 -8.43
N CYS A 64 10.32 -21.76 -8.00
CA CYS A 64 9.02 -21.06 -7.95
C CYS A 64 8.68 -20.68 -6.51
N GLY A 65 8.77 -19.40 -6.18
CA GLY A 65 8.33 -18.85 -4.89
C GLY A 65 6.88 -18.38 -4.94
N PHE A 66 6.05 -18.78 -3.97
CA PHE A 66 4.66 -18.33 -3.92
C PHE A 66 4.03 -18.39 -2.52
N SER A 67 2.96 -17.61 -2.36
CA SER A 67 2.06 -17.62 -1.21
C SER A 67 0.74 -18.31 -1.55
N SER A 68 -0.13 -18.55 -0.56
CA SER A 68 -1.26 -19.48 -0.73
C SER A 68 -2.27 -19.06 -1.79
N HIS A 69 -2.58 -17.77 -1.92
CA HIS A 69 -3.49 -17.28 -2.96
C HIS A 69 -2.94 -17.46 -4.39
N GLN A 70 -1.62 -17.57 -4.52
CA GLN A 70 -0.93 -17.77 -5.80
C GLN A 70 -0.80 -19.23 -6.20
N TRP A 71 -1.15 -20.17 -5.31
CA TRP A 71 -1.00 -21.60 -5.55
C TRP A 71 -1.64 -22.08 -6.88
N PRO A 72 -2.87 -21.68 -7.26
CA PRO A 72 -3.46 -22.11 -8.53
C PRO A 72 -2.60 -21.75 -9.74
N PHE A 73 -1.97 -20.57 -9.72
CA PHE A 73 -1.12 -20.07 -10.79
C PHE A 73 0.26 -20.73 -10.77
N ALA A 74 0.88 -20.81 -9.59
CA ALA A 74 2.18 -21.45 -9.41
C ALA A 74 2.13 -22.92 -9.85
N ARG A 75 1.09 -23.66 -9.46
CA ARG A 75 0.87 -25.05 -9.86
C ARG A 75 0.86 -25.22 -11.38
N GLN A 76 0.19 -24.31 -12.10
CA GLN A 76 0.10 -24.36 -13.55
C GLN A 76 1.44 -24.07 -14.23
N LEU A 77 2.15 -23.02 -13.79
CA LEU A 77 3.47 -22.67 -14.35
C LEU A 77 4.51 -23.77 -14.11
N MET A 78 4.49 -24.37 -12.92
CA MET A 78 5.38 -25.48 -12.57
C MET A 78 5.08 -26.74 -13.38
N ALA A 79 3.81 -27.10 -13.56
CA ALA A 79 3.43 -28.23 -14.42
C ALA A 79 3.93 -28.04 -15.86
N TRP A 80 3.71 -26.86 -16.45
CA TRP A 80 4.16 -26.55 -17.81
C TRP A 80 5.69 -26.51 -17.95
N ALA A 81 6.42 -26.13 -16.90
CA ALA A 81 7.87 -26.19 -16.89
C ALA A 81 8.39 -27.63 -16.92
N ARG A 82 7.79 -28.54 -16.12
CA ARG A 82 8.14 -29.97 -16.15
C ARG A 82 7.83 -30.62 -17.49
N GLU A 83 6.69 -30.30 -18.08
CA GLU A 83 6.34 -30.76 -19.44
C GLU A 83 7.35 -30.29 -20.50
N ALA A 84 7.98 -29.13 -20.29
CA ALA A 84 9.06 -28.62 -21.14
C ALA A 84 10.44 -29.22 -20.81
N GLY A 85 10.52 -30.13 -19.84
CA GLY A 85 11.76 -30.80 -19.42
C GLY A 85 12.62 -29.99 -18.45
N VAL A 86 12.09 -28.91 -17.86
CA VAL A 86 12.81 -28.09 -16.88
C VAL A 86 12.49 -28.62 -15.47
N PRO A 87 13.50 -29.00 -14.66
CA PRO A 87 13.28 -29.44 -13.29
C PRO A 87 12.89 -28.27 -12.39
N VAL A 88 12.05 -28.54 -11.40
CA VAL A 88 11.35 -27.51 -10.60
C VAL A 88 11.57 -27.73 -9.10
N LEU A 89 12.01 -26.68 -8.42
CA LEU A 89 11.98 -26.56 -6.96
C LEU A 89 10.90 -25.55 -6.55
N ALA A 90 9.87 -26.01 -5.82
CA ALA A 90 8.87 -25.13 -5.24
C ALA A 90 9.39 -24.48 -3.94
N GLY A 91 8.99 -23.25 -3.64
CA GLY A 91 9.41 -22.53 -2.44
C GLY A 91 8.44 -21.42 -2.03
N GLY A 92 8.76 -20.74 -0.93
CA GLY A 92 7.93 -19.68 -0.36
C GLY A 92 7.01 -20.14 0.77
N VAL A 93 6.09 -19.26 1.18
CA VAL A 93 5.29 -19.43 2.39
C VAL A 93 4.33 -20.61 2.27
N HIS A 94 3.65 -20.76 1.12
CA HIS A 94 2.75 -21.89 0.93
C HIS A 94 3.52 -23.22 0.86
N ALA A 95 4.64 -23.24 0.15
CA ALA A 95 5.55 -24.38 0.09
C ALA A 95 6.05 -24.87 1.45
N THR A 96 6.30 -23.93 2.36
CA THR A 96 6.76 -24.26 3.71
C THR A 96 5.67 -24.92 4.57
N PHE A 97 4.42 -24.45 4.45
CA PHE A 97 3.32 -24.88 5.33
C PHE A 97 2.37 -25.92 4.72
N ALA A 98 2.42 -26.14 3.41
CA ALA A 98 1.64 -27.15 2.70
C ALA A 98 2.50 -27.96 1.68
N PRO A 99 3.70 -28.45 2.04
CA PRO A 99 4.55 -29.19 1.10
C PRO A 99 3.90 -30.48 0.60
N GLU A 100 3.10 -31.15 1.44
CA GLU A 100 2.41 -32.39 1.06
C GLU A 100 1.37 -32.16 -0.04
N GLU A 101 0.66 -31.03 -0.03
CA GLU A 101 -0.28 -30.64 -1.10
C GLU A 101 0.45 -30.45 -2.43
N ILE A 102 1.61 -29.79 -2.40
CA ILE A 102 2.39 -29.50 -3.60
C ILE A 102 3.01 -30.77 -4.19
N LEU A 103 3.58 -31.63 -3.34
CA LEU A 103 4.15 -32.91 -3.76
C LEU A 103 3.07 -33.83 -4.34
N ALA A 104 1.88 -33.87 -3.72
CA ALA A 104 0.75 -34.64 -4.23
C ALA A 104 0.27 -34.16 -5.61
N ALA A 105 0.42 -32.87 -5.93
CA ALA A 105 0.10 -32.34 -7.25
C ALA A 105 1.06 -32.79 -8.36
N ALA A 106 2.22 -33.37 -8.00
CA ALA A 106 3.25 -33.86 -8.93
C ALA A 106 3.72 -32.80 -9.96
N VAL A 107 3.74 -31.52 -9.55
CA VAL A 107 4.15 -30.40 -10.41
C VAL A 107 5.57 -29.92 -10.17
N CYS A 108 6.29 -30.50 -9.21
CA CYS A 108 7.70 -30.17 -8.91
C CYS A 108 8.53 -31.42 -8.61
N ASP A 109 9.84 -31.28 -8.61
CA ASP A 109 10.80 -32.34 -8.27
C ASP A 109 11.23 -32.27 -6.79
N GLY A 110 11.03 -31.14 -6.13
CA GLY A 110 11.16 -30.97 -4.70
C GLY A 110 10.48 -29.71 -4.17
N VAL A 111 10.30 -29.65 -2.85
CA VAL A 111 9.74 -28.49 -2.15
C VAL A 111 10.74 -28.01 -1.10
N CYS A 112 11.15 -26.75 -1.22
CA CYS A 112 11.95 -26.07 -0.20
C CYS A 112 11.04 -25.59 0.94
N VAL A 113 11.17 -26.25 2.09
CA VAL A 113 10.52 -25.92 3.37
C VAL A 113 11.47 -25.08 4.21
N GLY A 114 11.12 -23.81 4.46
CA GLY A 114 11.99 -22.92 5.21
C GLY A 114 12.59 -21.77 4.37
N GLU A 115 13.64 -21.13 4.90
CA GLU A 115 14.45 -20.16 4.14
C GLU A 115 15.24 -20.85 3.02
N GLY A 116 15.24 -20.25 1.83
CA GLY A 116 15.70 -20.90 0.59
C GLY A 116 17.13 -20.60 0.17
N GLU A 117 17.78 -19.59 0.76
CA GLU A 117 19.09 -19.08 0.34
C GLU A 117 20.14 -20.20 0.29
N GLY A 118 20.32 -20.91 1.40
CA GLY A 118 21.29 -22.01 1.46
C GLY A 118 20.88 -23.21 0.61
N ALA A 119 19.59 -23.54 0.56
CA ALA A 119 19.09 -24.69 -0.21
C ALA A 119 19.32 -24.49 -1.72
N LEU A 120 19.13 -23.26 -2.18
CA LEU A 120 19.32 -22.91 -3.59
C LEU A 120 20.80 -22.86 -3.97
N LEU A 121 21.69 -22.44 -3.06
CA LEU A 121 23.14 -22.53 -3.26
C LEU A 121 23.63 -23.98 -3.31
N ASP A 122 23.11 -24.84 -2.43
CA ASP A 122 23.39 -26.27 -2.44
C ASP A 122 22.94 -26.93 -3.75
N LEU A 123 21.75 -26.55 -4.26
CA LEU A 123 21.24 -27.00 -5.55
C LEU A 123 22.14 -26.52 -6.70
N ALA A 124 22.49 -25.24 -6.70
CA ALA A 124 23.33 -24.64 -7.73
C ALA A 124 24.76 -25.21 -7.75
N GLY A 125 25.25 -25.67 -6.59
CA GLY A 125 26.48 -26.44 -6.42
C GLY A 125 26.39 -27.90 -6.84
N GLY A 126 25.24 -28.36 -7.35
CA GLY A 126 25.05 -29.69 -7.91
C GLY A 126 24.74 -30.79 -6.90
N LYS A 127 24.35 -30.44 -5.66
CA LYS A 127 23.90 -31.45 -4.69
C LYS A 127 22.57 -32.07 -5.16
N PRO A 128 22.39 -33.41 -5.02
CA PRO A 128 21.11 -34.03 -5.30
C PRO A 128 20.05 -33.54 -4.28
N LEU A 129 18.80 -33.35 -4.72
CA LEU A 129 17.73 -32.80 -3.87
C LEU A 129 17.57 -33.51 -2.52
N THR A 130 17.73 -34.83 -2.50
CA THR A 130 17.64 -35.67 -1.28
C THR A 130 18.72 -35.41 -0.25
N ALA A 131 19.81 -34.72 -0.62
CA ALA A 131 20.91 -34.35 0.27
C ALA A 131 20.89 -32.87 0.67
N ILE A 132 19.89 -32.10 0.21
CA ILE A 132 19.78 -30.67 0.51
C ILE A 132 18.86 -30.48 1.72
N ALA A 133 19.40 -29.91 2.80
CA ALA A 133 18.58 -29.47 3.94
C ALA A 133 17.53 -28.46 3.48
N ASN A 134 16.37 -28.45 4.12
CA ASN A 134 15.14 -27.76 3.70
C ASN A 134 14.42 -28.37 2.49
N VAL A 135 14.99 -29.31 1.72
CA VAL A 135 14.32 -29.83 0.51
C VAL A 135 13.61 -31.14 0.78
N GLN A 136 12.29 -31.14 0.59
CA GLN A 136 11.43 -32.31 0.67
C GLN A 136 11.17 -32.88 -0.73
N THR A 137 11.46 -34.16 -0.94
CA THR A 137 11.16 -34.88 -2.20
C THR A 137 10.16 -36.03 -2.03
N GLY A 138 9.76 -36.33 -0.78
CA GLY A 138 8.88 -37.45 -0.43
C GLY A 138 7.98 -37.11 0.76
N THR A 139 7.53 -38.13 1.49
CA THR A 139 6.61 -37.95 2.63
C THR A 139 7.30 -37.43 3.90
N ASP A 140 8.59 -37.70 4.04
CA ASP A 140 9.35 -37.32 5.24
C ASP A 140 9.71 -35.83 5.19
N ARG A 141 9.47 -35.14 6.31
CA ARG A 141 9.88 -33.74 6.45
C ARG A 141 11.42 -33.64 6.42
N PRO A 142 11.99 -32.64 5.72
CA PRO A 142 13.43 -32.51 5.63
C PRO A 142 14.01 -31.99 6.94
N ALA A 143 15.31 -32.26 7.15
CA ALA A 143 16.06 -31.55 8.17
C ALA A 143 16.09 -30.05 7.82
N LEU A 144 15.77 -29.20 8.79
CA LEU A 144 15.82 -27.76 8.60
C LEU A 144 17.25 -27.23 8.77
N ARG A 145 17.67 -26.37 7.87
CA ARG A 145 18.87 -25.55 8.01
C ARG A 145 18.65 -24.51 9.11
N PRO A 146 19.64 -24.26 9.98
CA PRO A 146 19.60 -23.14 10.91
C PRO A 146 19.33 -21.81 10.21
N LEU A 147 18.66 -20.89 10.89
CA LEU A 147 18.41 -19.56 10.36
C LEU A 147 19.74 -18.81 10.20
N LEU A 148 19.88 -18.06 9.10
CA LEU A 148 21.00 -17.13 8.96
C LEU A 148 20.79 -15.99 9.96
N THR A 149 21.58 -15.95 11.03
CA THR A 149 21.42 -14.98 12.13
C THR A 149 21.94 -13.59 11.77
N ASP A 150 23.12 -13.54 11.14
CA ASP A 150 23.72 -12.32 10.62
C ASP A 150 23.19 -12.04 9.20
N LEU A 151 22.25 -11.10 9.10
CA LEU A 151 21.68 -10.70 7.81
C LEU A 151 22.64 -9.84 6.97
N ASP A 152 23.71 -9.30 7.55
CA ASP A 152 24.71 -8.52 6.82
C ASP A 152 25.62 -9.42 5.98
N ALA A 153 25.69 -10.71 6.32
CA ALA A 153 26.35 -11.73 5.50
C ALA A 153 25.66 -11.96 4.15
N LEU A 154 24.41 -11.51 3.99
CA LEU A 154 23.76 -11.48 2.69
C LEU A 154 24.36 -10.36 1.83
N PRO A 155 24.65 -10.64 0.54
CA PRO A 155 25.08 -9.59 -0.37
C PRO A 155 24.03 -8.48 -0.47
N ILE A 156 24.49 -7.25 -0.72
CA ILE A 156 23.59 -6.16 -1.13
C ILE A 156 22.79 -6.64 -2.34
N TYR A 157 21.48 -6.42 -2.29
CA TYR A 157 20.59 -6.93 -3.32
C TYR A 157 20.82 -6.22 -4.66
N ASP A 158 21.44 -6.93 -5.61
CA ASP A 158 21.62 -6.39 -6.95
C ASP A 158 20.30 -6.42 -7.73
N ARG A 159 19.61 -5.28 -7.71
CA ARG A 159 18.29 -5.15 -8.35
C ARG A 159 18.35 -5.00 -9.88
N ARG A 160 19.52 -5.14 -10.53
CA ARG A 160 19.64 -5.10 -12.00
C ARG A 160 18.95 -6.26 -12.70
N HIS A 161 18.75 -7.38 -11.99
CA HIS A 161 18.00 -8.53 -12.50
C HIS A 161 16.48 -8.30 -12.54
N PHE A 162 16.01 -7.17 -12.03
CA PHE A 162 14.60 -6.85 -11.89
C PHE A 162 14.23 -5.64 -12.75
N PRO A 163 12.99 -5.53 -13.25
CA PRO A 163 12.52 -4.40 -14.05
C PRO A 163 12.27 -3.16 -13.17
N MET A 164 13.31 -2.66 -12.49
CA MET A 164 13.20 -1.61 -11.47
C MET A 164 12.62 -0.29 -12.00
N ALA A 165 12.94 0.09 -13.23
CA ALA A 165 12.35 1.28 -13.85
C ALA A 165 10.82 1.18 -13.96
N GLU A 166 10.31 -0.02 -14.28
CA GLU A 166 8.87 -0.26 -14.35
C GLU A 166 8.25 -0.36 -12.94
N ILE A 167 8.89 -1.08 -12.02
CA ILE A 167 8.45 -1.19 -10.62
C ILE A 167 8.29 0.21 -10.00
N LEU A 168 9.29 1.08 -10.15
CA LEU A 168 9.26 2.44 -9.62
C LEU A 168 8.20 3.29 -10.32
N ARG A 169 8.03 3.14 -11.64
CA ARG A 169 6.96 3.84 -12.37
C ARG A 169 5.57 3.45 -11.87
N VAL A 170 5.32 2.16 -11.64
CA VAL A 170 4.02 1.64 -11.16
C VAL A 170 3.75 2.09 -9.73
N ASN A 171 4.78 2.11 -8.87
CA ASN A 171 4.67 2.50 -7.46
C ASN A 171 4.86 4.00 -7.21
N GLY A 172 4.90 4.82 -8.25
CA GLY A 172 5.00 6.28 -8.12
C GLY A 172 6.31 6.79 -7.53
N GLY A 173 7.42 6.11 -7.83
CA GLY A 173 8.76 6.46 -7.35
C GLY A 173 9.12 5.89 -5.97
N GLU A 174 8.23 5.09 -5.36
CA GLU A 174 8.47 4.47 -4.05
C GLU A 174 9.38 3.24 -4.15
N LEU A 175 10.57 3.32 -3.54
CA LEU A 175 11.51 2.22 -3.44
C LEU A 175 11.26 1.42 -2.16
N THR A 176 11.09 0.10 -2.28
CA THR A 176 10.92 -0.78 -1.12
C THR A 176 12.26 -1.24 -0.55
N ALA A 177 12.37 -1.39 0.76
CA ALA A 177 13.55 -1.90 1.47
C ALA A 177 13.12 -2.76 2.67
N LEU A 178 14.02 -3.61 3.14
CA LEU A 178 13.78 -4.48 4.30
C LEU A 178 14.99 -4.39 5.25
N ALA A 179 14.75 -3.99 6.49
CA ALA A 179 15.78 -3.87 7.52
C ALA A 179 15.97 -5.17 8.34
N GLY A 180 14.91 -5.96 8.48
CA GLY A 180 14.85 -7.15 9.30
C GLY A 180 13.85 -8.17 8.80
N ARG A 181 13.88 -9.34 9.41
CA ARG A 181 13.01 -10.48 9.08
C ARG A 181 12.33 -10.97 10.34
N GLY A 182 11.03 -11.24 10.22
CA GLY A 182 10.24 -11.92 11.23
C GLY A 182 9.61 -11.00 12.27
N CYS A 183 8.58 -11.54 12.92
CA CYS A 183 7.79 -10.88 13.95
C CYS A 183 7.59 -11.80 15.16
N PRO A 184 7.78 -11.32 16.40
CA PRO A 184 7.69 -12.16 17.59
C PRO A 184 6.25 -12.34 18.09
N TYR A 185 5.28 -11.59 17.54
CA TYR A 185 3.91 -11.57 18.04
C TYR A 185 3.13 -12.83 17.66
N PRO A 186 2.31 -13.38 18.56
CA PRO A 186 1.63 -14.67 18.37
C PRO A 186 0.29 -14.54 17.62
N CYS A 187 0.20 -13.64 16.63
CA CYS A 187 -1.04 -13.38 15.91
C CYS A 187 -1.51 -14.66 15.20
N THR A 188 -2.67 -15.18 15.57
CA THR A 188 -3.11 -16.55 15.24
C THR A 188 -3.40 -16.77 13.76
N TYR A 189 -3.62 -15.69 13.01
CA TYR A 189 -3.92 -15.63 11.57
C TYR A 189 -2.69 -15.33 10.71
N CYS A 190 -1.54 -15.01 11.32
CA CYS A 190 -0.34 -14.56 10.62
C CYS A 190 0.64 -15.72 10.43
N CYS A 191 1.31 -15.77 9.26
CA CYS A 191 2.32 -16.80 8.97
C CYS A 191 3.54 -16.73 9.90
N ASN A 192 3.87 -15.55 10.45
CA ASN A 192 4.98 -15.38 11.38
C ASN A 192 4.90 -16.30 12.61
N GLU A 193 3.68 -16.59 13.09
CA GLU A 193 3.48 -17.52 14.19
C GLU A 193 3.87 -18.95 13.78
N GLY A 194 3.49 -19.37 12.57
CA GLY A 194 3.89 -20.65 11.98
C GLY A 194 5.40 -20.75 11.77
N TRP A 195 6.05 -19.68 11.30
CA TRP A 195 7.50 -19.63 11.12
C TRP A 195 8.27 -19.76 12.42
N ARG A 196 7.84 -19.02 13.47
CA ARG A 196 8.43 -19.11 14.81
C ARG A 196 8.29 -20.51 15.41
N ARG A 197 7.18 -21.22 15.13
CA ARG A 197 7.00 -22.62 15.55
C ARG A 197 7.90 -23.57 14.76
N LEU A 198 8.02 -23.37 13.45
CA LEU A 198 8.87 -24.18 12.58
C LEU A 198 10.34 -24.11 12.99
N TYR A 199 10.82 -22.91 13.34
CA TYR A 199 12.18 -22.64 13.81
C TYR A 199 12.25 -22.45 15.34
N SER A 200 11.49 -23.25 16.08
CA SER A 200 11.48 -23.17 17.54
C SER A 200 12.88 -23.39 18.12
N GLY A 201 13.37 -22.42 18.89
CA GLY A 201 14.71 -22.44 19.49
C GLY A 201 15.75 -21.58 18.73
N GLU A 202 15.42 -21.12 17.53
CA GLU A 202 16.25 -20.21 16.74
C GLU A 202 15.78 -18.75 16.90
N PRO A 203 16.67 -17.75 16.70
CA PRO A 203 16.28 -16.34 16.72
C PRO A 203 15.49 -15.98 15.45
N TRP A 204 14.15 -16.09 15.50
CA TRP A 204 13.29 -15.80 14.35
C TRP A 204 13.40 -14.34 13.88
N VAL A 205 13.38 -13.40 14.84
CA VAL A 205 13.49 -11.96 14.57
C VAL A 205 14.95 -11.59 14.42
N ARG A 206 15.33 -11.12 13.24
CA ARG A 206 16.72 -10.79 12.88
C ARG A 206 16.78 -9.47 12.14
N TRP A 207 17.87 -8.74 12.29
CA TRP A 207 18.04 -7.39 11.74
C TRP A 207 19.38 -7.28 11.05
N ARG A 208 19.41 -6.50 9.97
CA ARG A 208 20.63 -5.98 9.38
C ARG A 208 21.16 -4.84 10.23
N SER A 209 22.46 -4.54 10.13
CA SER A 209 22.96 -3.27 10.63
C SER A 209 22.36 -2.10 9.85
N VAL A 210 22.22 -0.95 10.51
CA VAL A 210 21.81 0.29 9.81
C VAL A 210 22.80 0.62 8.70
N SER A 211 24.10 0.41 8.94
CA SER A 211 25.14 0.65 7.93
C SER A 211 24.93 -0.17 6.64
N HIS A 212 24.55 -1.45 6.76
CA HIS A 212 24.27 -2.33 5.61
C HIS A 212 23.02 -1.87 4.85
N LEU A 213 21.94 -1.54 5.58
CA LEU A 213 20.72 -0.99 4.99
C LEU A 213 20.99 0.31 4.23
N LEU A 214 21.70 1.27 4.84
CA LEU A 214 21.99 2.56 4.21
C LEU A 214 22.90 2.40 3.00
N ALA A 215 23.86 1.46 3.01
CA ALA A 215 24.68 1.15 1.84
C ALA A 215 23.88 0.56 0.67
N GLU A 216 22.87 -0.29 0.96
CA GLU A 216 21.92 -0.75 -0.06
C GLU A 216 21.14 0.44 -0.64
N LEU A 217 20.63 1.34 0.21
CA LEU A 217 19.90 2.53 -0.23
C LEU A 217 20.77 3.48 -1.06
N ASP A 218 22.04 3.71 -0.69
CA ASP A 218 22.99 4.53 -1.46
C ASP A 218 23.16 4.00 -2.88
N CYS A 219 23.35 2.68 -3.02
CA CYS A 219 23.49 2.02 -4.32
C CYS A 219 22.22 2.18 -5.18
N LEU A 220 21.04 2.02 -4.56
CA LEU A 220 19.76 2.08 -5.28
C LEU A 220 19.36 3.50 -5.65
N CYS A 221 19.50 4.46 -4.74
CA CYS A 221 19.19 5.86 -4.99
C CYS A 221 20.20 6.51 -5.97
N GLY A 222 21.44 6.04 -6.00
CA GLY A 222 22.43 6.45 -7.01
C GLY A 222 22.14 5.91 -8.40
N ARG A 223 21.32 4.86 -8.53
CA ARG A 223 21.02 4.19 -9.80
C ARG A 223 19.64 4.50 -10.36
N TYR A 224 18.66 4.73 -9.50
CA TYR A 224 17.26 4.89 -9.88
C TYR A 224 16.69 6.20 -9.35
N ALA A 225 15.70 6.74 -10.06
CA ALA A 225 14.93 7.89 -9.57
C ALA A 225 13.97 7.42 -8.47
N VAL A 226 14.24 7.84 -7.24
CA VAL A 226 13.48 7.46 -6.04
C VAL A 226 12.89 8.72 -5.42
N ASP A 227 11.57 8.70 -5.24
CA ASP A 227 10.81 9.83 -4.65
C ASP A 227 10.48 9.59 -3.17
N SER A 228 10.35 8.32 -2.77
CA SER A 228 10.06 7.91 -1.39
C SER A 228 10.56 6.50 -1.08
N LEU A 229 10.59 6.14 0.20
CA LEU A 229 10.94 4.80 0.65
C LEU A 229 9.76 4.09 1.34
N TYR A 230 9.72 2.77 1.20
CA TYR A 230 8.84 1.91 1.97
C TYR A 230 9.64 0.79 2.64
N PHE A 231 9.73 0.85 3.97
CA PHE A 231 10.32 -0.23 4.75
C PHE A 231 9.25 -1.30 5.03
N GLU A 232 9.34 -2.43 4.32
CA GLU A 232 8.35 -3.53 4.32
C GLU A 232 8.56 -4.53 5.47
N ASP A 233 9.33 -4.14 6.48
CA ASP A 233 9.50 -4.90 7.71
C ASP A 233 8.15 -5.22 8.37
N ASP A 234 8.01 -6.41 8.94
CA ASP A 234 6.77 -6.79 9.64
C ASP A 234 6.39 -5.74 10.70
N ILE A 235 7.39 -5.24 11.43
CA ILE A 235 7.32 -4.12 12.37
C ILE A 235 8.68 -3.41 12.37
N PHE A 236 8.81 -2.32 11.61
CA PHE A 236 10.08 -1.57 11.49
C PHE A 236 10.60 -1.02 12.82
N THR A 237 9.68 -0.68 13.73
CA THR A 237 9.99 -0.03 15.01
C THR A 237 10.23 -1.02 16.15
N LEU A 238 10.37 -2.31 15.86
CA LEU A 238 10.44 -3.36 16.87
C LEU A 238 11.78 -3.41 17.60
N ASN A 239 12.90 -3.25 16.88
CA ASN A 239 14.23 -3.29 17.46
C ASN A 239 14.66 -1.88 17.89
N ARG A 240 14.80 -1.69 19.20
CA ARG A 240 15.16 -0.40 19.80
C ARG A 240 16.56 0.05 19.36
N GLU A 241 17.56 -0.81 19.41
CA GLU A 241 18.94 -0.46 19.06
C GLU A 241 19.05 -0.03 17.60
N PHE A 242 18.44 -0.81 16.69
CA PHE A 242 18.34 -0.48 15.28
C PHE A 242 17.61 0.86 15.07
N LEU A 243 16.47 1.08 15.73
CA LEU A 243 15.69 2.31 15.58
C LEU A 243 16.47 3.55 16.04
N GLU A 244 17.16 3.47 17.17
CA GLU A 244 17.99 4.58 17.69
C GLU A 244 19.14 4.92 16.73
N GLU A 245 19.80 3.91 16.18
CA GLU A 245 20.85 4.11 15.18
C GLU A 245 20.29 4.65 13.87
N PHE A 246 19.18 4.12 13.39
CA PHE A 246 18.52 4.57 12.16
C PHE A 246 18.13 6.05 12.26
N LEU A 247 17.53 6.47 13.38
CA LEU A 247 17.13 7.86 13.62
C LEU A 247 18.31 8.84 13.67
N ARG A 248 19.52 8.34 13.99
CA ARG A 248 20.74 9.14 13.98
C ARG A 248 21.36 9.22 12.59
N GLU A 249 21.44 8.09 11.90
CA GLU A 249 22.21 7.97 10.65
C GLU A 249 21.39 8.37 9.42
N PHE A 250 20.13 7.94 9.31
CA PHE A 250 19.32 8.12 8.09
C PHE A 250 19.14 9.60 7.69
N PRO A 251 18.74 10.53 8.59
CA PRO A 251 18.52 11.93 8.21
C PRO A 251 19.79 12.68 7.79
N SER A 252 20.97 12.16 8.17
CA SER A 252 22.26 12.73 7.76
C SER A 252 22.64 12.38 6.32
N ARG A 253 22.01 11.34 5.76
CA ARG A 253 22.33 10.79 4.43
C ARG A 253 21.19 10.94 3.42
N PHE A 254 19.95 10.83 3.90
CA PHE A 254 18.76 10.85 3.07
C PHE A 254 17.77 11.90 3.57
N ALA A 255 17.19 12.65 2.62
CA ALA A 255 16.06 13.55 2.85
C ALA A 255 14.76 13.00 2.23
N LEU A 256 14.70 11.68 2.01
CA LEU A 256 13.56 11.02 1.35
C LEU A 256 12.43 10.75 2.37
N PRO A 257 11.17 11.06 2.02
CA PRO A 257 10.04 10.66 2.83
C PRO A 257 9.91 9.14 2.83
N PHE A 258 9.56 8.56 3.97
CA PHE A 258 9.38 7.11 4.07
C PHE A 258 8.10 6.69 4.82
N ARG A 259 7.66 5.45 4.56
CA ARG A 259 6.59 4.79 5.31
C ARG A 259 7.02 3.45 5.86
N VAL A 260 6.37 3.02 6.94
CA VAL A 260 6.73 1.80 7.69
C VAL A 260 5.48 1.05 8.16
N TYR A 261 5.63 -0.24 8.47
CA TYR A 261 4.70 -0.91 9.39
C TYR A 261 5.08 -0.66 10.85
N ALA A 262 4.06 -0.39 11.67
CA ALA A 262 4.19 -0.28 13.12
C ALA A 262 3.10 -1.12 13.81
N ARG A 263 3.31 -1.40 15.10
CA ARG A 263 2.31 -2.07 15.94
C ARG A 263 1.84 -1.14 17.05
N ILE A 264 0.53 -0.91 17.07
CA ILE A 264 -0.14 -0.20 18.16
C ILE A 264 0.18 -0.88 19.50
N GLY A 265 0.60 -0.09 20.48
CA GLY A 265 1.04 -0.56 21.80
C GLY A 265 2.52 -0.99 21.89
N ALA A 266 3.25 -1.04 20.77
CA ALA A 266 4.70 -1.31 20.74
C ALA A 266 5.55 -0.09 20.36
N ILE A 267 4.91 1.01 19.98
CA ILE A 267 5.53 2.27 19.57
C ILE A 267 5.02 3.40 20.46
N SER A 268 5.91 4.30 20.88
CA SER A 268 5.54 5.45 21.70
C SER A 268 5.27 6.70 20.86
N ARG A 269 4.62 7.70 21.45
CA ARG A 269 4.44 9.02 20.82
C ARG A 269 5.78 9.70 20.51
N ASP A 270 6.80 9.52 21.36
CA ASP A 270 8.12 10.11 21.12
C ASP A 270 8.82 9.44 19.93
N ASP A 271 8.69 8.12 19.79
CA ASP A 271 9.20 7.40 18.61
C ASP A 271 8.57 7.94 17.33
N LEU A 272 7.25 8.11 17.30
CA LEU A 272 6.53 8.71 16.16
C LEU A 272 7.01 10.13 15.86
N ARG A 273 7.22 10.96 16.88
CA ARG A 273 7.73 12.34 16.72
C ARG A 273 9.13 12.35 16.11
N ARG A 274 10.03 11.48 16.59
CA ARG A 274 11.40 11.37 16.08
C ARG A 274 11.44 10.81 14.67
N LEU A 275 10.63 9.78 14.38
CA LEU A 275 10.47 9.24 13.04
C LEU A 275 9.90 10.29 12.07
N ARG A 276 8.91 11.08 12.51
CA ARG A 276 8.36 12.19 11.71
C ARG A 276 9.44 13.20 11.34
N ALA A 277 10.27 13.59 12.30
CA ALA A 277 11.41 14.48 12.05
C ALA A 277 12.45 13.87 11.09
N ALA A 278 12.59 12.55 11.08
CA ALA A 278 13.48 11.83 10.17
C ALA A 278 12.94 11.66 8.74
N GLY A 279 11.65 11.96 8.49
CA GLY A 279 11.02 11.82 7.16
C GLY A 279 9.84 10.85 7.10
N LEU A 280 9.41 10.26 8.22
CA LEU A 280 8.22 9.42 8.24
C LEU A 280 6.99 10.25 7.84
N TRP A 281 6.30 9.81 6.79
CA TRP A 281 5.06 10.44 6.32
C TRP A 281 3.83 9.56 6.52
N MET A 282 3.99 8.22 6.55
CA MET A 282 2.88 7.29 6.74
C MET A 282 3.24 6.09 7.61
N VAL A 283 2.28 5.66 8.43
CA VAL A 283 2.33 4.39 9.18
C VAL A 283 1.23 3.45 8.72
N ASN A 284 1.63 2.22 8.39
CA ASN A 284 0.74 1.08 8.15
C ASN A 284 0.52 0.34 9.48
N VAL A 285 -0.73 0.16 9.92
CA VAL A 285 -1.04 -0.45 11.21
C VAL A 285 -2.20 -1.44 11.15
N GLY A 286 -2.00 -2.62 11.75
CA GLY A 286 -3.06 -3.61 11.93
C GLY A 286 -3.93 -3.30 13.15
N VAL A 287 -5.14 -2.82 12.93
CA VAL A 287 -6.20 -2.72 13.95
C VAL A 287 -6.95 -4.06 14.06
N GLU A 288 -7.15 -4.68 12.91
CA GLU A 288 -7.79 -5.96 12.64
C GLU A 288 -9.28 -6.01 12.99
N HIS A 289 -9.68 -5.68 14.21
CA HIS A 289 -11.06 -5.89 14.64
C HIS A 289 -11.50 -4.84 15.67
N GLY A 290 -12.78 -4.47 15.73
CA GLY A 290 -13.31 -3.45 16.65
C GLY A 290 -13.66 -3.95 18.04
N ASP A 291 -14.03 -5.22 18.14
CA ASP A 291 -14.27 -5.91 19.42
C ASP A 291 -12.94 -6.32 20.10
N PRO A 292 -12.65 -5.85 21.33
CA PRO A 292 -11.43 -6.18 22.06
C PRO A 292 -11.28 -7.66 22.42
N ARG A 293 -12.40 -8.36 22.67
CA ARG A 293 -12.40 -9.78 23.02
C ARG A 293 -11.97 -10.62 21.82
N ILE A 294 -12.52 -10.35 20.62
CA ILE A 294 -12.09 -11.03 19.39
C ILE A 294 -10.61 -10.75 19.10
N ARG A 295 -10.14 -9.51 19.24
CA ARG A 295 -8.71 -9.20 19.07
C ARG A 295 -7.84 -10.02 20.02
N ALA A 296 -8.18 -10.05 21.31
CA ALA A 296 -7.37 -10.73 22.32
C ALA A 296 -7.43 -12.26 22.21
N GLU A 297 -8.63 -12.83 22.17
CA GLU A 297 -8.88 -14.27 22.29
C GLU A 297 -8.78 -15.02 20.96
N VAL A 298 -9.22 -14.40 19.85
CA VAL A 298 -9.25 -15.04 18.54
C VAL A 298 -7.99 -14.69 17.75
N LEU A 299 -7.64 -13.40 17.67
CA LEU A 299 -6.55 -12.91 16.81
C LEU A 299 -5.18 -12.88 17.50
N GLY A 300 -5.12 -13.04 18.83
CA GLY A 300 -3.87 -12.98 19.59
C GLY A 300 -3.27 -11.57 19.67
N ARG A 301 -4.10 -10.53 19.63
CA ARG A 301 -3.70 -9.11 19.66
C ARG A 301 -4.20 -8.43 20.94
N GLN A 302 -3.29 -8.21 21.87
CA GLN A 302 -3.54 -7.50 23.12
C GLN A 302 -3.47 -5.99 22.92
N MET A 303 -4.60 -5.38 22.56
CA MET A 303 -4.74 -3.92 22.42
C MET A 303 -6.18 -3.48 22.70
N SER A 304 -6.36 -2.41 23.48
CA SER A 304 -7.68 -1.84 23.80
C SER A 304 -8.13 -0.83 22.74
N ASN A 305 -9.43 -0.53 22.66
CA ASN A 305 -9.93 0.52 21.78
C ASN A 305 -9.35 1.89 22.16
N ALA A 306 -9.07 2.13 23.45
CA ALA A 306 -8.45 3.37 23.91
C ALA A 306 -7.01 3.54 23.38
N GLN A 307 -6.19 2.48 23.42
CA GLN A 307 -4.84 2.51 22.85
C GLN A 307 -4.86 2.73 21.34
N ILE A 308 -5.85 2.17 20.65
CA ILE A 308 -6.05 2.37 19.22
C ILE A 308 -6.38 3.84 18.94
N THR A 309 -7.41 4.38 19.61
CA THR A 309 -7.79 5.80 19.46
C THR A 309 -6.63 6.73 19.77
N GLU A 310 -5.91 6.51 20.87
CA GLU A 310 -4.75 7.30 21.27
C GLU A 310 -3.65 7.29 20.20
N PHE A 311 -3.35 6.13 19.61
CA PHE A 311 -2.36 6.03 18.54
C PHE A 311 -2.74 6.87 17.30
N PHE A 312 -4.01 6.81 16.88
CA PHE A 312 -4.50 7.64 15.77
C PHE A 312 -4.49 9.13 16.11
N ASP A 313 -4.78 9.49 17.37
CA ASP A 313 -4.68 10.87 17.84
C ASP A 313 -3.23 11.38 17.77
N TRP A 314 -2.25 10.59 18.22
CA TRP A 314 -0.83 10.95 18.11
C TRP A 314 -0.40 11.15 16.66
N CYS A 315 -0.75 10.22 15.77
CA CYS A 315 -0.37 10.33 14.35
C CYS A 315 -0.95 11.60 13.74
N ARG A 316 -2.21 11.91 14.04
CA ARG A 316 -2.89 13.11 13.56
C ARG A 316 -2.24 14.40 14.06
N GLU A 317 -1.90 14.47 15.35
CA GLU A 317 -1.21 15.63 15.93
C GLU A 317 0.18 15.84 15.35
N LEU A 318 0.87 14.76 14.97
CA LEU A 318 2.20 14.78 14.38
C LEU A 318 2.18 14.95 12.85
N GLY A 319 1.00 14.97 12.22
CA GLY A 319 0.85 15.05 10.77
C GLY A 319 1.38 13.82 10.03
N ILE A 320 1.21 12.63 10.64
CA ILE A 320 1.58 11.33 10.07
C ILE A 320 0.30 10.69 9.49
N VAL A 321 0.35 10.33 8.20
CA VAL A 321 -0.75 9.64 7.52
C VAL A 321 -0.86 8.20 8.05
N THR A 322 -2.07 7.72 8.22
CA THR A 322 -2.34 6.39 8.76
C THR A 322 -3.05 5.50 7.75
N ARG A 323 -2.54 4.28 7.57
CA ARG A 323 -3.25 3.21 6.86
C ARG A 323 -3.61 2.10 7.83
N ALA A 324 -4.91 1.85 8.00
CA ALA A 324 -5.44 0.85 8.91
C ALA A 324 -5.88 -0.42 8.18
N PHE A 325 -5.48 -1.58 8.71
CA PHE A 325 -5.97 -2.88 8.24
C PHE A 325 -7.00 -3.46 9.21
N HIS A 326 -8.06 -4.02 8.63
CA HIS A 326 -9.18 -4.67 9.31
C HIS A 326 -9.47 -6.04 8.66
N ILE A 327 -9.93 -6.98 9.47
CA ILE A 327 -10.30 -8.35 9.10
C ILE A 327 -11.70 -8.62 9.63
N LEU A 328 -12.59 -9.06 8.74
CA LEU A 328 -13.92 -9.58 9.05
C LEU A 328 -14.00 -11.07 8.69
N GLY A 329 -15.05 -11.77 9.11
CA GLY A 329 -15.29 -13.18 8.88
C GLY A 329 -14.43 -14.11 9.73
N VAL A 330 -14.03 -13.70 10.94
CA VAL A 330 -13.15 -14.50 11.80
C VAL A 330 -13.94 -15.46 12.71
N PRO A 331 -13.40 -16.65 13.08
CA PRO A 331 -14.11 -17.58 13.96
C PRO A 331 -14.55 -16.97 15.30
N GLY A 332 -15.86 -16.98 15.56
CA GLY A 332 -16.47 -16.40 16.76
C GLY A 332 -16.93 -14.95 16.63
N GLU A 333 -16.85 -14.36 15.43
CA GLU A 333 -17.45 -13.07 15.10
C GLU A 333 -18.97 -13.18 14.89
N THR A 334 -19.71 -12.19 15.37
CA THR A 334 -21.14 -11.98 15.13
C THR A 334 -21.36 -10.69 14.33
N PRO A 335 -22.55 -10.48 13.73
CA PRO A 335 -22.87 -9.23 13.03
C PRO A 335 -22.61 -7.97 13.87
N GLU A 336 -22.91 -8.01 15.17
CA GLU A 336 -22.70 -6.91 16.10
C GLU A 336 -21.21 -6.61 16.31
N THR A 337 -20.39 -7.65 16.45
CA THR A 337 -18.94 -7.47 16.62
C THR A 337 -18.26 -7.04 15.32
N ALA A 338 -18.77 -7.47 14.17
CA ALA A 338 -18.33 -6.98 12.86
C ALA A 338 -18.70 -5.49 12.68
N GLN A 339 -19.89 -5.10 13.12
CA GLN A 339 -20.34 -3.71 13.14
C GLN A 339 -19.43 -2.84 14.03
N ALA A 340 -19.00 -3.35 15.19
CA ALA A 340 -18.06 -2.66 16.07
C ALA A 340 -16.72 -2.34 15.38
N THR A 341 -16.29 -3.14 14.41
CA THR A 341 -15.09 -2.85 13.58
C THR A 341 -15.29 -1.60 12.73
N ARG A 342 -16.45 -1.45 12.08
CA ARG A 342 -16.78 -0.24 11.32
C ARG A 342 -16.92 0.97 12.24
N ASP A 343 -17.53 0.81 13.41
CA ASP A 343 -17.73 1.90 14.36
C ASP A 343 -16.39 2.42 14.91
N LEU A 344 -15.46 1.52 15.26
CA LEU A 344 -14.11 1.92 15.67
C LEU A 344 -13.35 2.63 14.54
N CYS A 345 -13.49 2.16 13.30
CA CYS A 345 -12.91 2.81 12.12
C CYS A 345 -13.47 4.24 11.94
N ALA A 346 -14.79 4.41 12.07
CA ALA A 346 -15.45 5.71 12.00
C ALA A 346 -15.10 6.66 13.15
N ALA A 347 -14.77 6.12 14.33
CA ALA A 347 -14.31 6.89 15.49
C ALA A 347 -12.84 7.35 15.36
N THR A 348 -11.98 6.48 14.84
CA THR A 348 -10.53 6.74 14.71
C THR A 348 -10.18 7.55 13.45
N LEU A 349 -11.01 7.43 12.41
CA LEU A 349 -10.85 8.06 11.09
C LEU A 349 -9.43 7.91 10.51
N PRO A 350 -8.99 6.68 10.19
CA PRO A 350 -7.75 6.47 9.44
C PRO A 350 -7.78 7.17 8.08
N ASP A 351 -6.63 7.61 7.59
CA ASP A 351 -6.53 8.29 6.28
C ASP A 351 -6.69 7.32 5.11
N GLN A 352 -6.29 6.06 5.30
CA GLN A 352 -6.49 4.97 4.36
C GLN A 352 -7.03 3.74 5.09
N ILE A 353 -8.09 3.14 4.55
CA ILE A 353 -8.76 2.00 5.16
C ILE A 353 -8.67 0.79 4.24
N GLN A 354 -8.25 -0.34 4.80
CA GLN A 354 -8.30 -1.62 4.13
C GLN A 354 -9.04 -2.63 4.99
N VAL A 355 -10.13 -3.17 4.46
CA VAL A 355 -10.84 -4.30 5.03
C VAL A 355 -10.62 -5.54 4.17
N SER A 356 -10.50 -6.70 4.81
CA SER A 356 -10.40 -8.00 4.18
C SER A 356 -11.33 -9.00 4.84
N LEU A 357 -11.75 -10.01 4.09
CA LEU A 357 -12.38 -11.21 4.67
C LEU A 357 -11.29 -12.22 4.99
N PHE A 358 -11.34 -12.74 6.23
CA PHE A 358 -10.41 -13.71 6.77
C PHE A 358 -10.25 -14.91 5.86
N GLU A 359 -9.00 -15.33 5.70
CA GLU A 359 -8.59 -16.50 4.96
C GLU A 359 -7.77 -17.42 5.87
N PRO A 360 -8.18 -18.69 6.05
CA PRO A 360 -7.48 -19.65 6.90
C PRO A 360 -6.25 -20.23 6.18
N TYR A 361 -5.17 -19.47 6.15
CA TYR A 361 -3.92 -19.90 5.51
C TYR A 361 -3.26 -21.10 6.20
N PRO A 362 -2.73 -22.08 5.42
CA PRO A 362 -1.96 -23.20 5.95
C PRO A 362 -0.84 -22.75 6.90
N GLY A 363 -0.62 -23.53 7.96
CA GLY A 363 0.41 -23.28 8.97
C GLY A 363 -0.01 -22.33 10.09
N THR A 364 -1.10 -21.58 9.94
CA THR A 364 -1.59 -20.67 11.00
C THR A 364 -2.46 -21.40 12.04
N LYS A 365 -2.42 -20.95 13.30
CA LYS A 365 -3.28 -21.49 14.37
C LYS A 365 -4.77 -21.37 14.06
N LEU A 366 -5.17 -20.24 13.48
CA LEU A 366 -6.57 -19.98 13.20
C LEU A 366 -7.09 -20.84 12.04
N ALA A 367 -6.24 -21.16 11.05
CA ALA A 367 -6.59 -22.13 10.03
C ALA A 367 -6.78 -23.55 10.60
N GLU A 368 -5.90 -23.98 11.53
CA GLU A 368 -6.05 -25.27 12.19
C GLU A 368 -7.36 -25.35 12.98
N ARG A 369 -7.72 -24.29 13.70
CA ARG A 369 -9.03 -24.18 14.36
C ARG A 369 -10.18 -24.32 13.35
N CYS A 370 -10.14 -23.60 12.23
CA CYS A 370 -11.17 -23.69 11.19
C CYS A 370 -11.31 -25.10 10.61
N ARG A 371 -10.20 -25.83 10.47
CA ARG A 371 -10.17 -27.21 9.99
C ARG A 371 -10.83 -28.16 10.99
N VAL A 372 -10.46 -28.06 12.28
CA VAL A 372 -11.02 -28.90 13.36
C VAL A 372 -12.51 -28.64 13.54
N GLU A 373 -12.91 -27.37 13.52
CA GLU A 373 -14.32 -26.95 13.66
C GLU A 373 -15.12 -27.06 12.35
N LYS A 374 -14.50 -27.49 11.25
CA LYS A 374 -15.12 -27.65 9.92
C LYS A 374 -15.83 -26.39 9.40
N LEU A 375 -15.23 -25.22 9.64
CA LEU A 375 -15.79 -23.92 9.23
C LEU A 375 -15.50 -23.57 7.76
N HIS A 376 -14.51 -24.20 7.14
CA HIS A 376 -14.07 -23.87 5.78
C HIS A 376 -15.08 -24.32 4.72
N ARG A 377 -15.43 -23.43 3.78
CA ARG A 377 -16.41 -23.71 2.70
C ARG A 377 -15.85 -24.44 1.48
N GLY A 378 -14.52 -24.56 1.40
CA GLY A 378 -13.81 -25.21 0.28
C GLY A 378 -13.64 -24.30 -0.94
N VAL A 379 -13.83 -22.99 -0.76
CA VAL A 379 -13.74 -22.00 -1.83
C VAL A 379 -12.29 -21.56 -2.02
N ALA A 380 -11.74 -21.74 -3.22
CA ALA A 380 -10.42 -21.21 -3.56
C ALA A 380 -10.51 -19.69 -3.81
N ARG A 381 -9.64 -18.90 -3.17
CA ARG A 381 -9.59 -17.44 -3.32
C ARG A 381 -8.25 -17.03 -3.95
N PRO A 382 -8.20 -16.76 -5.27
CA PRO A 382 -6.98 -16.37 -5.96
C PRO A 382 -6.55 -14.93 -5.65
N THR A 383 -7.26 -14.23 -4.76
CA THR A 383 -6.94 -12.85 -4.36
C THR A 383 -7.38 -12.58 -2.93
N TYR A 384 -6.59 -11.77 -2.22
CA TYR A 384 -6.86 -11.32 -0.86
C TYR A 384 -8.12 -10.44 -0.73
N PHE A 385 -8.58 -9.84 -1.84
CA PHE A 385 -9.66 -8.85 -1.86
C PHE A 385 -11.00 -9.42 -2.34
N SER A 386 -11.12 -10.74 -2.37
CA SER A 386 -12.36 -11.41 -2.75
C SER A 386 -13.48 -11.05 -1.77
N ALA A 387 -14.64 -10.69 -2.29
CA ALA A 387 -15.85 -10.49 -1.48
C ALA A 387 -16.52 -11.82 -1.09
N GLU A 388 -15.96 -12.96 -1.46
CA GLU A 388 -16.49 -14.28 -1.11
C GLU A 388 -15.88 -14.76 0.21
N PRO A 389 -16.68 -15.00 1.26
CA PRO A 389 -16.15 -15.49 2.54
C PRO A 389 -15.63 -16.92 2.45
N ALA A 390 -14.48 -17.18 3.07
CA ALA A 390 -13.91 -18.54 3.14
C ALA A 390 -14.64 -19.44 4.14
N LEU A 391 -15.32 -18.86 5.13
CA LEU A 391 -15.90 -19.57 6.27
C LEU A 391 -17.43 -19.53 6.29
N GLU A 392 -18.02 -20.61 6.79
CA GLU A 392 -19.41 -20.66 7.23
C GLU A 392 -19.42 -20.64 8.77
N LEU A 393 -19.87 -19.54 9.36
CA LEU A 393 -19.81 -19.33 10.82
C LEU A 393 -21.18 -19.53 11.47
N PRO A 394 -21.27 -20.24 12.61
CA PRO A 394 -22.49 -20.30 13.40
C PRO A 394 -22.93 -18.90 13.84
N GLY A 395 -24.15 -18.49 13.50
CA GLY A 395 -24.70 -17.18 13.88
C GLY A 395 -24.25 -16.00 13.01
N PHE A 396 -23.29 -16.21 12.09
CA PHE A 396 -22.88 -15.19 11.11
C PHE A 396 -22.61 -15.84 9.74
N PRO A 397 -23.67 -16.27 9.02
CA PRO A 397 -23.51 -17.06 7.81
C PRO A 397 -22.83 -16.29 6.68
N SER A 398 -22.29 -17.01 5.69
CA SER A 398 -21.48 -16.42 4.62
C SER A 398 -22.18 -15.28 3.84
N ASP A 399 -23.49 -15.38 3.58
CA ASP A 399 -24.23 -14.29 2.93
C ASP A 399 -24.25 -13.01 3.78
N ARG A 400 -24.41 -13.14 5.10
CA ARG A 400 -24.34 -12.00 6.02
C ARG A 400 -22.94 -11.43 6.13
N GLN A 401 -21.91 -12.27 6.15
CA GLN A 401 -20.51 -11.80 6.11
C GLN A 401 -20.24 -10.98 4.84
N ARG A 402 -20.72 -11.46 3.68
CA ARG A 402 -20.60 -10.77 2.39
C ARG A 402 -21.31 -9.42 2.40
N GLU A 403 -22.54 -9.37 2.92
CA GLU A 403 -23.31 -8.13 3.10
C GLU A 403 -22.55 -7.11 3.97
N THR A 404 -22.09 -7.53 5.15
CA THR A 404 -21.34 -6.68 6.08
C THR A 404 -20.04 -6.17 5.47
N TYR A 405 -19.27 -7.04 4.79
CA TYR A 405 -18.04 -6.65 4.10
C TYR A 405 -18.30 -5.61 3.01
N ARG A 406 -19.34 -5.82 2.18
CA ARG A 406 -19.72 -4.86 1.14
C ARG A 406 -20.19 -3.53 1.72
N ALA A 407 -20.97 -3.57 2.80
CA ALA A 407 -21.42 -2.36 3.49
C ALA A 407 -20.24 -1.58 4.09
N PHE A 408 -19.23 -2.26 4.64
CA PHE A 408 -18.03 -1.58 5.11
C PHE A 408 -17.23 -1.00 3.92
N CYS A 409 -17.00 -1.78 2.86
CA CYS A 409 -16.32 -1.26 1.66
C CYS A 409 -17.01 -0.04 1.05
N ALA A 410 -18.35 -0.02 1.02
CA ALA A 410 -19.13 1.10 0.50
C ALA A 410 -19.01 2.37 1.35
N ALA A 411 -18.73 2.23 2.67
CA ALA A 411 -18.55 3.37 3.57
C ALA A 411 -17.13 3.95 3.54
N ILE A 412 -16.13 3.21 3.04
CA ILE A 412 -14.72 3.64 3.05
C ILE A 412 -14.51 5.01 2.37
N PRO A 413 -15.04 5.29 1.16
CA PRO A 413 -14.83 6.58 0.52
C PRO A 413 -15.29 7.78 1.36
N GLU A 414 -16.45 7.65 2.02
CA GLU A 414 -16.97 8.71 2.91
C GLU A 414 -16.09 8.87 4.15
N LEU A 415 -15.62 7.77 4.75
CA LEU A 415 -14.74 7.82 5.92
C LEU A 415 -13.38 8.45 5.58
N GLU A 416 -12.77 8.07 4.47
CA GLU A 416 -11.50 8.65 3.98
C GLU A 416 -11.67 10.13 3.59
N GLU A 417 -12.81 10.51 3.00
CA GLU A 417 -13.13 11.91 2.71
C GLU A 417 -13.27 12.73 4.01
N ARG A 418 -13.96 12.19 5.03
CA ARG A 418 -14.06 12.82 6.35
C ARG A 418 -12.69 12.97 7.02
N ALA A 419 -11.82 11.97 6.92
CA ALA A 419 -10.46 12.05 7.42
C ALA A 419 -9.67 13.16 6.71
N LEU A 420 -9.76 13.24 5.38
CA LEU A 420 -9.11 14.28 4.57
C LEU A 420 -9.61 15.69 4.94
N ARG A 421 -10.93 15.91 4.95
CA ARG A 421 -11.55 17.20 5.35
C ARG A 421 -11.11 17.60 6.76
N ARG A 422 -10.98 16.65 7.69
CA ARG A 422 -10.47 16.95 9.03
C ARG A 422 -8.99 17.34 9.01
N ALA A 423 -8.16 16.64 8.23
CA ALA A 423 -6.73 16.91 8.14
C ALA A 423 -6.45 18.28 7.54
N LEU A 424 -7.18 18.66 6.49
CA LEU A 424 -7.11 19.98 5.86
C LEU A 424 -7.50 21.10 6.85
N ALA A 425 -8.61 20.92 7.58
CA ALA A 425 -9.04 21.86 8.63
C ALA A 425 -7.99 22.02 9.75
N ALA A 426 -7.32 20.92 10.12
CA ALA A 426 -6.33 20.90 11.19
C ALA A 426 -4.98 21.51 10.79
N ALA A 427 -4.51 21.27 9.56
CA ALA A 427 -3.27 21.84 9.02
C ALA A 427 -3.31 23.37 8.91
N ARG A 428 -4.50 23.96 9.04
CA ARG A 428 -4.81 25.32 8.65
C ARG A 428 -5.60 26.05 9.74
N ARG A 429 -5.27 25.83 11.02
CA ARG A 429 -5.84 26.64 12.12
C ARG A 429 -5.52 28.12 11.87
N GLY A 430 -6.56 28.90 11.55
CA GLY A 430 -6.44 30.31 11.15
C GLY A 430 -6.79 30.58 9.69
N GLU A 431 -6.96 29.53 8.88
CA GLU A 431 -7.42 29.61 7.49
C GLU A 431 -8.87 29.09 7.35
N VAL A 432 -9.57 29.59 6.33
CA VAL A 432 -10.90 29.18 5.92
C VAL A 432 -10.77 28.45 4.60
N ASP A 433 -10.81 27.12 4.63
CA ASP A 433 -10.85 26.28 3.43
C ASP A 433 -12.24 26.38 2.77
N LEU A 434 -12.27 26.78 1.50
CA LEU A 434 -13.52 26.98 0.77
C LEU A 434 -14.04 25.68 0.15
N VAL A 435 -13.19 24.67 -0.05
CA VAL A 435 -13.63 23.33 -0.50
C VAL A 435 -14.33 22.60 0.64
N GLU A 436 -13.85 22.71 1.86
CA GLU A 436 -14.51 22.10 3.03
C GLU A 436 -15.86 22.72 3.35
N ARG A 437 -15.95 24.05 3.24
CA ARG A 437 -17.20 24.79 3.41
C ARG A 437 -18.15 24.64 2.23
N TRP A 438 -17.71 24.00 1.15
CA TRP A 438 -18.55 23.81 -0.01
C TRP A 438 -19.79 22.99 0.35
N ALA A 439 -20.92 23.47 -0.13
CA ALA A 439 -22.19 22.78 -0.11
C ALA A 439 -22.95 23.15 -1.41
N PRO A 440 -23.84 22.27 -1.93
CA PRO A 440 -24.56 22.52 -3.18
C PRO A 440 -25.30 23.88 -3.20
N GLU A 441 -25.78 24.35 -2.05
CA GLU A 441 -26.53 25.60 -1.88
C GLU A 441 -25.68 26.86 -2.10
N LEU A 442 -24.35 26.74 -2.07
CA LEU A 442 -23.42 27.84 -2.32
C LEU A 442 -23.24 28.12 -3.82
N VAL A 443 -23.65 27.19 -4.69
CA VAL A 443 -23.58 27.36 -6.14
C VAL A 443 -24.73 28.27 -6.57
N ARG A 444 -24.41 29.51 -6.98
CA ARG A 444 -25.37 30.51 -7.44
C ARG A 444 -25.67 30.41 -8.92
N ARG A 445 -24.68 29.93 -9.69
CA ARG A 445 -24.80 29.63 -11.11
C ARG A 445 -23.96 28.41 -11.40
N THR A 446 -24.49 27.49 -12.20
CA THR A 446 -23.77 26.31 -12.65
C THR A 446 -23.69 26.32 -14.17
N GLY A 447 -22.62 25.74 -14.72
CA GLY A 447 -22.50 25.49 -16.15
C GLY A 447 -23.38 24.33 -16.60
N ALA A 448 -22.98 23.61 -17.66
CA ALA A 448 -23.70 22.42 -18.11
C ALA A 448 -23.68 21.28 -17.07
N GLU A 449 -22.73 21.33 -16.13
CA GLU A 449 -22.44 20.30 -15.14
C GLU A 449 -22.31 20.92 -13.75
N PRO A 450 -22.62 20.18 -12.66
CA PRO A 450 -22.58 20.69 -11.30
C PRO A 450 -21.15 20.95 -10.85
N VAL A 451 -20.98 21.98 -10.01
CA VAL A 451 -19.74 22.17 -9.27
C VAL A 451 -19.61 21.05 -8.24
N VAL A 452 -18.49 20.32 -8.23
CA VAL A 452 -18.26 19.24 -7.26
C VAL A 452 -16.85 19.27 -6.68
N PRO A 453 -16.67 19.04 -5.37
CA PRO A 453 -15.36 18.86 -4.78
C PRO A 453 -14.82 17.46 -5.12
N GLN A 454 -13.60 17.37 -5.64
CA GLN A 454 -12.96 16.08 -5.93
C GLN A 454 -11.43 16.20 -5.97
N ARG A 455 -10.75 15.04 -5.89
CA ARG A 455 -9.30 14.98 -6.13
C ARG A 455 -9.03 15.11 -7.63
N ALA A 456 -8.20 16.06 -7.99
CA ALA A 456 -7.73 16.24 -9.35
C ALA A 456 -6.22 16.06 -9.42
N ARG A 457 -5.77 15.15 -10.27
CA ARG A 457 -4.35 14.97 -10.59
C ARG A 457 -4.04 15.73 -11.87
N ILE A 458 -3.21 16.77 -11.76
CA ILE A 458 -2.71 17.56 -12.89
C ILE A 458 -1.19 17.42 -12.88
N GLY A 459 -0.63 16.84 -13.94
CA GLY A 459 0.78 16.46 -13.97
C GLY A 459 1.13 15.46 -12.85
N ARG A 460 2.12 15.82 -12.00
CA ARG A 460 2.59 14.99 -10.87
C ARG A 460 1.91 15.32 -9.54
N GLU A 461 1.13 16.38 -9.48
CA GLU A 461 0.49 16.84 -8.25
C GLU A 461 -0.98 16.47 -8.20
N THR A 462 -1.44 16.04 -7.03
CA THR A 462 -2.86 15.82 -6.74
C THR A 462 -3.32 16.85 -5.72
N LYS A 463 -4.33 17.65 -6.06
CA LYS A 463 -4.95 18.62 -5.15
C LYS A 463 -6.45 18.29 -5.01
N PHE A 464 -7.02 18.62 -3.85
CA PHE A 464 -8.46 18.62 -3.67
C PHE A 464 -9.00 19.93 -4.25
N ALA A 465 -9.95 19.85 -5.17
CA ALA A 465 -10.35 20.98 -5.99
C ALA A 465 -11.86 21.08 -6.13
N LEU A 466 -12.37 22.30 -6.28
CA LEU A 466 -13.72 22.53 -6.80
C LEU A 466 -13.66 22.44 -8.31
N PHE A 467 -14.25 21.38 -8.83
CA PHE A 467 -14.40 21.14 -10.26
C PHE A 467 -15.61 21.93 -10.75
N ALA A 468 -15.40 22.90 -11.62
CA ALA A 468 -16.41 23.85 -12.04
C ALA A 468 -16.42 24.00 -13.56
N HIS A 469 -17.57 23.77 -14.18
CA HIS A 469 -17.74 24.05 -15.59
C HIS A 469 -17.69 25.58 -15.82
N PRO A 470 -17.21 26.10 -16.98
CA PRO A 470 -17.29 27.52 -17.29
C PRO A 470 -18.73 28.02 -17.15
N ARG A 471 -18.86 29.28 -16.72
CA ARG A 471 -20.09 29.93 -16.26
C ARG A 471 -20.56 29.48 -14.87
N SER A 472 -19.70 28.91 -14.03
CA SER A 472 -20.07 28.64 -12.65
C SER A 472 -19.79 29.83 -11.74
N GLU A 473 -20.58 29.95 -10.67
CA GLU A 473 -20.43 30.93 -9.61
C GLU A 473 -20.71 30.26 -8.26
N ILE A 474 -19.74 30.33 -7.37
CA ILE A 474 -19.80 29.80 -6.01
C ILE A 474 -19.67 30.97 -5.05
N ALA A 475 -20.62 31.16 -4.14
CA ALA A 475 -20.65 32.30 -3.23
C ALA A 475 -20.56 31.86 -1.77
N TYR A 476 -19.58 32.40 -1.05
CA TYR A 476 -19.34 32.17 0.37
C TYR A 476 -19.67 33.43 1.16
N GLU A 477 -20.46 33.29 2.23
CA GLU A 477 -20.72 34.39 3.15
C GLU A 477 -19.57 34.53 4.16
N LEU A 478 -18.99 35.72 4.25
CA LEU A 478 -17.87 36.04 5.11
C LEU A 478 -18.20 37.18 6.09
N PRO A 479 -17.71 37.14 7.33
CA PRO A 479 -17.82 38.28 8.24
C PRO A 479 -16.94 39.45 7.76
N PRO A 480 -17.11 40.65 8.35
CA PRO A 480 -16.21 41.77 8.08
C PRO A 480 -14.76 41.41 8.46
N GLY A 481 -13.81 41.82 7.63
CA GLY A 481 -12.41 41.69 7.96
C GLY A 481 -11.43 41.78 6.78
N ARG A 482 -10.14 41.66 7.08
CA ARG A 482 -9.06 41.54 6.09
C ARG A 482 -8.76 40.08 5.79
N TYR A 483 -8.77 39.76 4.52
CA TYR A 483 -8.58 38.41 4.02
C TYR A 483 -7.48 38.36 2.97
N ARG A 484 -6.80 37.23 2.93
CA ARG A 484 -5.94 36.86 1.82
C ARG A 484 -6.40 35.52 1.27
N PHE A 485 -6.85 35.53 0.03
CA PHE A 485 -7.23 34.37 -0.76
C PHE A 485 -6.03 33.72 -1.39
N PHE A 486 -6.10 32.39 -1.51
CA PHE A 486 -5.13 31.54 -2.17
C PHE A 486 -5.85 30.42 -2.93
N ALA A 487 -5.37 30.06 -4.11
CA ALA A 487 -5.80 28.87 -4.84
C ALA A 487 -4.72 28.44 -5.85
N ALA A 488 -4.80 27.20 -6.31
CA ALA A 488 -4.10 26.70 -7.48
C ALA A 488 -5.11 26.56 -8.63
N LEU A 489 -4.97 27.33 -9.70
CA LEU A 489 -5.86 27.27 -10.85
C LEU A 489 -5.35 26.23 -11.84
N ALA A 490 -6.24 25.43 -12.41
CA ALA A 490 -5.90 24.54 -13.52
C ALA A 490 -7.11 24.31 -14.42
N LEU A 491 -6.84 23.73 -15.59
CA LEU A 491 -7.84 23.16 -16.48
C LEU A 491 -7.59 21.65 -16.62
N ASP A 492 -8.67 20.88 -16.75
CA ASP A 492 -8.62 19.43 -16.88
C ASP A 492 -7.79 19.03 -18.12
N PRO A 493 -6.87 18.04 -18.05
CA PRO A 493 -6.01 17.69 -19.18
C PRO A 493 -6.77 17.31 -20.45
N ARG A 494 -8.03 16.87 -20.34
CA ARG A 494 -8.90 16.59 -21.49
C ARG A 494 -9.11 17.80 -22.41
N CYS A 495 -8.94 19.03 -21.93
CA CYS A 495 -9.08 20.24 -22.75
C CYS A 495 -7.78 20.70 -23.44
N TYR A 496 -6.63 20.03 -23.22
CA TYR A 496 -5.34 20.50 -23.74
C TYR A 496 -5.22 20.38 -25.26
N GLU A 497 -6.07 19.54 -25.86
CA GLU A 497 -6.09 19.25 -27.29
C GLU A 497 -7.35 19.80 -27.99
N TRP A 498 -8.16 20.62 -27.30
CA TRP A 498 -9.41 21.17 -27.81
C TRP A 498 -9.31 22.65 -28.19
N ASP A 499 -10.08 23.03 -29.22
CA ASP A 499 -10.27 24.39 -29.73
C ASP A 499 -10.91 25.35 -28.69
N GLY A 500 -11.07 26.65 -28.95
CA GLY A 500 -10.04 27.68 -28.91
C GLY A 500 -10.00 28.42 -27.59
N HIS A 501 -10.53 27.75 -26.58
CA HIS A 501 -11.34 28.37 -25.55
C HIS A 501 -10.64 28.17 -24.22
N GLY A 502 -10.17 29.26 -23.61
CA GLY A 502 -9.66 29.25 -22.25
C GLY A 502 -10.78 29.46 -21.23
N VAL A 503 -10.41 29.45 -19.96
CA VAL A 503 -11.30 29.82 -18.86
C VAL A 503 -10.69 30.96 -18.08
N ARG A 504 -11.52 31.97 -17.84
CA ARG A 504 -11.27 33.08 -16.94
C ARG A 504 -11.79 32.76 -15.54
N PHE A 505 -10.89 32.82 -14.57
CA PHE A 505 -11.10 32.67 -13.14
C PHE A 505 -11.16 34.06 -12.51
N LEU A 506 -12.27 34.33 -11.83
CA LEU A 506 -12.52 35.59 -11.15
C LEU A 506 -12.79 35.33 -9.67
N VAL A 507 -12.23 36.17 -8.81
CA VAL A 507 -12.58 36.22 -7.40
C VAL A 507 -13.15 37.60 -7.11
N ARG A 508 -14.38 37.67 -6.60
CA ARG A 508 -15.03 38.92 -6.22
C ARG A 508 -15.35 38.95 -4.74
N ALA A 509 -15.01 40.02 -4.04
CA ALA A 509 -15.40 40.26 -2.66
C ALA A 509 -16.37 41.46 -2.64
N GLY A 510 -17.63 41.22 -2.28
CA GLY A 510 -18.69 42.20 -2.55
C GLY A 510 -18.75 42.51 -4.05
N ASP A 511 -18.68 43.78 -4.43
CA ASP A 511 -18.66 44.22 -5.84
C ASP A 511 -17.26 44.38 -6.44
N GLU A 512 -16.21 44.23 -5.63
CA GLU A 512 -14.82 44.37 -6.08
C GLU A 512 -14.30 43.07 -6.70
N THR A 513 -13.56 43.16 -7.81
CA THR A 513 -12.84 42.02 -8.39
C THR A 513 -11.41 42.02 -7.89
N CYS A 514 -11.06 41.03 -7.07
CA CYS A 514 -9.77 40.94 -6.39
C CYS A 514 -8.78 40.01 -7.11
N LEU A 515 -9.29 39.08 -7.92
CA LEU A 515 -8.49 38.23 -8.80
C LEU A 515 -9.15 38.13 -10.17
N ASP A 516 -8.34 38.22 -11.22
CA ASP A 516 -8.75 38.00 -12.60
C ASP A 516 -7.60 37.33 -13.37
N ARG A 517 -7.76 36.04 -13.69
CA ARG A 517 -6.76 35.22 -14.38
C ARG A 517 -7.40 34.36 -15.45
N ALA A 518 -6.77 34.24 -16.61
CA ALA A 518 -7.25 33.38 -17.69
C ALA A 518 -6.22 32.30 -18.01
N LEU A 519 -6.67 31.05 -18.11
CA LEU A 519 -5.86 29.91 -18.53
C LEU A 519 -6.37 29.38 -19.86
N ASN A 520 -5.47 29.09 -20.79
CA ASN A 520 -5.75 28.54 -22.11
C ASN A 520 -4.64 27.56 -22.52
N PRO A 521 -4.67 26.31 -22.03
CA PRO A 521 -3.63 25.31 -22.23
C PRO A 521 -3.48 24.85 -23.70
N TRP A 522 -4.43 25.19 -24.55
CA TRP A 522 -4.32 24.97 -25.99
C TRP A 522 -3.46 26.05 -26.66
N ARG A 523 -3.73 27.33 -26.36
CA ARG A 523 -2.96 28.46 -26.92
C ARG A 523 -1.61 28.68 -26.21
N ARG A 524 -1.51 28.30 -24.93
CA ARG A 524 -0.38 28.57 -24.04
C ARG A 524 0.00 27.27 -23.33
N VAL A 525 1.11 26.64 -23.74
CA VAL A 525 1.57 25.36 -23.18
C VAL A 525 1.95 25.50 -21.71
N GLU A 526 2.42 26.68 -21.30
CA GLU A 526 2.70 27.05 -19.91
C GLU A 526 1.46 27.00 -19.01
N ASP A 527 0.24 27.13 -19.57
CA ASP A 527 -1.01 27.02 -18.81
C ASP A 527 -1.34 25.54 -18.46
N ARG A 528 -0.54 24.57 -18.91
CA ARG A 528 -0.68 23.14 -18.60
C ARG A 528 -0.05 22.82 -17.24
N GLY A 529 -0.84 22.93 -16.19
CA GLY A 529 -0.39 22.63 -14.83
C GLY A 529 -1.24 23.33 -13.78
N TRP A 530 -0.80 23.24 -12.53
CA TRP A 530 -1.33 24.05 -11.45
C TRP A 530 -0.67 25.42 -11.42
N HIS A 531 -1.48 26.47 -11.29
CA HIS A 531 -1.03 27.87 -11.21
C HIS A 531 -1.44 28.48 -9.88
N GLU A 532 -0.48 28.64 -8.98
CA GLU A 532 -0.73 29.24 -7.67
C GLU A 532 -1.06 30.74 -7.81
N VAL A 533 -2.15 31.16 -7.19
CA VAL A 533 -2.66 32.54 -7.18
C VAL A 533 -2.99 32.97 -5.76
N ALA A 534 -2.87 34.27 -5.51
CA ALA A 534 -3.30 34.88 -4.27
C ALA A 534 -3.90 36.28 -4.53
N ALA A 535 -4.81 36.70 -3.65
CA ALA A 535 -5.40 38.04 -3.69
C ALA A 535 -5.75 38.51 -2.27
N ASP A 536 -5.38 39.74 -1.93
CA ASP A 536 -5.77 40.37 -0.66
C ASP A 536 -7.05 41.19 -0.88
N PHE A 537 -7.98 41.15 0.07
CA PHE A 537 -9.21 41.96 0.04
C PHE A 537 -9.71 42.30 1.44
N ARG A 538 -10.63 43.27 1.52
CA ARG A 538 -11.25 43.69 2.79
C ARG A 538 -12.77 43.79 2.64
N LEU A 539 -13.49 43.24 3.61
CA LEU A 539 -14.92 43.43 3.78
C LEU A 539 -15.19 44.37 4.94
N ALA A 540 -15.82 45.51 4.68
CA ALA A 540 -16.14 46.51 5.71
C ALA A 540 -17.33 46.06 6.60
N GLU A 541 -18.24 45.30 6.01
CA GLU A 541 -19.39 44.67 6.67
C GLU A 541 -19.47 43.19 6.25
N LYS A 542 -20.47 42.45 6.74
CA LYS A 542 -20.69 41.08 6.29
C LYS A 542 -20.96 41.10 4.78
N GLY A 543 -20.26 40.27 4.02
CA GLY A 543 -20.35 40.27 2.56
C GLY A 543 -20.02 38.92 1.94
N SER A 544 -20.18 38.81 0.63
CA SER A 544 -19.92 37.57 -0.10
C SER A 544 -18.56 37.57 -0.79
N LEU A 545 -17.89 36.42 -0.76
CA LEU A 545 -16.78 36.08 -1.65
C LEU A 545 -17.31 35.15 -2.74
N ARG A 546 -17.13 35.53 -4.00
CA ARG A 546 -17.59 34.79 -5.17
C ARG A 546 -16.42 34.28 -5.99
N LEU A 547 -16.38 32.97 -6.22
CA LEU A 547 -15.48 32.32 -7.17
C LEU A 547 -16.25 32.11 -8.46
N LEU A 548 -15.82 32.76 -9.55
CA LEU A 548 -16.51 32.68 -10.84
C LEU A 548 -15.58 32.11 -11.90
N THR A 549 -16.12 31.22 -12.72
CA THR A 549 -15.47 30.76 -13.94
C THR A 549 -16.29 31.23 -15.13
N ALA A 550 -15.63 31.73 -16.16
CA ALA A 550 -16.25 32.18 -17.39
C ALA A 550 -15.39 31.75 -18.59
N PRO A 551 -15.97 31.55 -19.78
CA PRO A 551 -15.15 31.40 -20.97
C PRO A 551 -14.23 32.61 -21.17
N GLU A 552 -12.98 32.35 -21.52
CA GLU A 552 -12.05 33.39 -21.98
C GLU A 552 -12.48 33.90 -23.38
N SER A 553 -12.97 33.00 -24.23
CA SER A 553 -13.56 33.32 -25.54
C SER A 553 -14.44 32.18 -26.04
N GLY A 554 -15.42 32.47 -26.91
CA GLY A 554 -16.31 31.47 -27.52
C GLY A 554 -17.46 30.97 -26.62
N ASP A 555 -18.35 30.18 -27.22
CA ASP A 555 -19.57 29.66 -26.57
C ASP A 555 -19.63 28.13 -26.49
N ASP A 556 -18.71 27.40 -27.13
CA ASP A 556 -18.58 25.95 -26.93
C ASP A 556 -17.74 25.67 -25.68
N LEU A 557 -18.37 25.06 -24.68
CA LEU A 557 -17.81 24.84 -23.35
C LEU A 557 -17.75 23.36 -23.00
N THR A 558 -18.03 22.47 -23.97
CA THR A 558 -18.41 21.07 -23.71
C THR A 558 -17.35 20.24 -22.98
N ALA A 559 -16.06 20.58 -23.08
CA ALA A 559 -15.01 20.03 -22.18
C ALA A 559 -14.19 21.11 -21.47
N LEU A 560 -14.81 22.28 -21.32
CA LEU A 560 -14.49 23.32 -20.36
C LEU A 560 -14.51 22.79 -18.93
N TRP A 561 -13.37 22.56 -18.28
CA TRP A 561 -13.37 22.15 -16.87
C TRP A 561 -12.33 22.88 -16.05
N ALA A 562 -12.81 23.87 -15.30
CA ALA A 562 -12.02 24.72 -14.45
C ALA A 562 -11.85 24.09 -13.07
N LEU A 563 -10.63 24.10 -12.57
CA LEU A 563 -10.31 23.58 -11.25
C LEU A 563 -9.83 24.72 -10.36
N TRP A 564 -10.56 24.95 -9.28
CA TRP A 564 -10.05 25.69 -8.12
C TRP A 564 -9.39 24.67 -7.20
N GLY A 565 -8.10 24.44 -7.39
CA GLY A 565 -7.28 23.60 -6.52
C GLY A 565 -7.06 24.27 -5.18
N HIS A 566 -7.61 23.70 -4.12
CA HIS A 566 -7.42 24.18 -2.75
C HIS A 566 -7.69 25.70 -2.55
N PRO A 567 -8.85 26.25 -2.94
CA PRO A 567 -9.21 27.63 -2.60
C PRO A 567 -9.37 27.80 -1.08
N HIS A 568 -8.63 28.74 -0.50
CA HIS A 568 -8.66 29.02 0.94
C HIS A 568 -8.39 30.50 1.25
N LEU A 569 -8.73 30.92 2.46
CA LEU A 569 -8.53 32.28 2.94
C LEU A 569 -7.73 32.26 4.24
N THR A 570 -6.80 33.18 4.44
CA THR A 570 -6.33 33.56 5.78
C THR A 570 -7.04 34.84 6.18
N ARG A 571 -7.39 35.00 7.47
CA ARG A 571 -7.95 36.24 8.00
C ARG A 571 -6.93 36.88 8.94
N SER A 572 -6.60 38.15 8.72
CA SER A 572 -5.58 38.86 9.49
C SER A 572 -6.13 39.63 10.70
N ASP A 573 -7.42 39.49 10.99
CA ASP A 573 -8.06 40.08 12.16
C ASP A 573 -8.23 39.01 13.23
N GLY A 574 -7.18 38.86 14.03
CA GLY A 574 -7.05 37.98 15.19
C GLY A 574 -5.80 38.36 15.96
#